data_AF-A0A7Y5JJL6-F1
#
_entry.id   AF-A0A7Y5JJL6-F1
#
_cell.length_a   1.000
_cell.length_b   1.000
_cell.length_c   1.000
_cell.angle_alpha   90.00
_cell.angle_beta   90.00
_cell.angle_gamma   90.00
#
_symmetry.space_group_name_H-M   'P 1'
#
loop_
_entity.id
_entity.type
_entity.pdbx_description
1 polymer ?
#
loop_
_entity_poly.entity_id
_entity_poly.type
_entity_poly.pdbx_seq_one_letter_code
_entity_poly.pdbx_strand_id
1 'polypeptide(L)'
;EGVLSDGELARWARSKDRWWRRASLVATVPLNAKSRGGKGDKARTLEQCERLADDHDDMVAKALSWALRELIRWDRKGVEAFLVRHRNRLARRVVREVKRKLETGRKSG
;
A
#
# COMPACT_ATOMS: atom_id res chain seq x y z
N GLU A 1 14.79 5.87 17.46
CA GLU A 1 13.61 5.06 17.10
C GLU A 1 13.91 4.27 15.83
N GLY A 2 13.70 2.95 15.86
CA GLY A 2 14.13 2.03 14.81
C GLY A 2 13.21 2.08 13.59
N VAL A 3 13.77 2.41 12.43
CA VAL A 3 13.09 2.22 11.15
C VAL A 3 13.12 0.72 10.84
N LEU A 4 11.95 0.10 10.62
CA LEU A 4 11.88 -1.29 10.17
C LEU A 4 12.67 -1.47 8.87
N SER A 5 13.51 -2.50 8.82
CA SER A 5 14.27 -2.83 7.62
C SER A 5 13.37 -3.43 6.52
N ASP A 6 13.82 -3.34 5.27
CA ASP A 6 13.12 -3.97 4.14
C ASP A 6 13.01 -5.50 4.32
N GLY A 7 14.04 -6.11 4.92
CA GLY A 7 14.04 -7.54 5.24
C GLY A 7 12.96 -7.93 6.26
N GLU A 8 12.73 -7.10 7.28
CA GLU A 8 11.67 -7.33 8.27
C GLU A 8 10.28 -7.20 7.67
N LEU A 9 10.04 -6.17 6.87
CA LEU A 9 8.77 -5.99 6.16
C LEU A 9 8.50 -7.17 5.21
N ALA A 10 9.51 -7.62 4.47
CA ALA A 10 9.40 -8.78 3.60
C ALA A 10 9.10 -10.06 4.38
N ARG A 11 9.66 -10.24 5.59
CA ARG A 11 9.35 -11.38 6.46
C ARG A 11 7.90 -11.33 6.92
N TRP A 12 7.41 -10.17 7.35
CA TRP A 12 6.02 -9.99 7.79
C TRP A 12 5.02 -10.24 6.67
N ALA A 13 5.32 -9.79 5.44
CA ALA A 13 4.49 -10.01 4.26
C ALA A 13 4.30 -11.50 3.90
N ARG A 14 5.20 -12.39 4.33
CA ARG A 14 5.11 -13.85 4.10
C ARG A 14 4.49 -14.63 5.26
N SER A 15 4.08 -13.95 6.33
CA SER A 15 3.53 -14.62 7.51
C SER A 15 2.22 -15.34 7.21
N LYS A 16 1.98 -16.49 7.85
CA LYS A 16 0.66 -17.17 7.82
C LYS A 16 -0.41 -16.34 8.52
N ASP A 17 -0.03 -15.51 9.50
CA ASP A 17 -0.94 -14.62 10.20
C ASP A 17 -1.22 -13.36 9.37
N ARG A 18 -2.50 -13.11 9.11
CA ARG A 18 -2.99 -11.93 8.39
C ARG A 18 -2.56 -10.61 9.03
N TRP A 19 -2.39 -10.57 10.35
CA TRP A 19 -2.06 -9.34 11.06
C TRP A 19 -0.63 -8.90 10.79
N TRP A 20 0.30 -9.85 10.65
CA TRP A 20 1.67 -9.56 10.23
C TRP A 20 1.72 -9.08 8.78
N ARG A 21 0.97 -9.71 7.86
CA ARG A 21 0.89 -9.26 6.47
C ARG A 21 0.26 -7.87 6.34
N ARG A 22 -0.79 -7.59 7.13
CA ARG A 22 -1.36 -6.25 7.23
C ARG A 22 -0.34 -5.25 7.80
N ALA A 23 0.37 -5.62 8.86
CA ALA A 23 1.35 -4.76 9.51
C ALA A 23 2.47 -4.35 8.55
N SER A 24 2.92 -5.23 7.66
CA SER A 24 3.97 -4.88 6.67
C SER A 24 3.53 -3.76 5.72
N LEU A 25 2.25 -3.72 5.34
CA LEU A 25 1.67 -2.63 4.54
C LEU A 25 1.43 -1.37 5.38
N VAL A 26 0.88 -1.51 6.59
CA VAL A 26 0.61 -0.35 7.46
C VAL A 26 1.89 0.37 7.85
N ALA A 27 3.00 -0.35 8.01
CA ALA A 27 4.30 0.23 8.30
C ALA A 27 4.80 1.20 7.20
N THR A 28 4.36 1.06 5.95
CA THR A 28 4.74 1.99 4.87
C THR A 28 3.85 3.23 4.80
N VAL A 29 2.69 3.24 5.47
CA VAL A 29 1.74 4.36 5.45
C VAL A 29 2.35 5.65 6.02
N PRO A 30 2.97 5.67 7.21
CA PRO A 30 3.57 6.90 7.77
C PRO A 30 4.67 7.49 6.88
N LEU A 31 5.37 6.67 6.08
CA LEU A 31 6.40 7.13 5.15
C LEU A 31 5.83 8.06 4.08
N ASN A 32 4.56 7.90 3.74
CA ASN A 32 3.87 8.65 2.68
C ASN A 32 2.82 9.64 3.23
N ALA A 33 2.44 9.52 4.51
CA ALA A 33 1.49 10.42 5.14
C ALA A 33 2.17 11.73 5.56
N LYS A 34 1.97 12.81 4.80
CA LYS A 34 2.50 14.16 5.11
C LYS A 34 2.14 14.64 6.53
N SER A 35 0.94 14.31 7.01
CA SER A 35 0.50 14.67 8.37
C SER A 35 1.25 13.93 9.49
N ARG A 36 2.07 12.94 9.14
CA ARG A 36 2.94 12.18 10.06
C ARG A 36 4.43 12.38 9.75
N GLY A 37 4.78 13.45 9.02
CA GLY A 37 6.17 13.75 8.66
C GLY A 37 6.74 12.91 7.51
N GLY A 38 5.91 12.09 6.84
CA GLY A 38 6.33 11.30 5.70
C GLY A 38 6.83 12.17 4.54
N LYS A 39 7.96 11.76 3.93
CA LYS A 39 8.61 12.44 2.79
C LYS A 39 8.39 11.73 1.45
N GLY A 40 7.65 10.62 1.46
CA GLY A 40 7.40 9.77 0.31
C GLY A 40 8.50 8.73 0.12
N ASP A 41 8.19 7.46 0.39
CA ASP A 41 9.09 6.32 0.15
C ASP A 41 8.45 5.38 -0.87
N LYS A 42 8.59 5.75 -2.13
CA LYS A 42 7.87 5.15 -3.26
C LYS A 42 8.27 3.69 -3.48
N ALA A 43 9.58 3.45 -3.54
CA ALA A 43 10.15 2.15 -3.85
C ALA A 43 9.73 1.11 -2.81
N ARG A 44 9.98 1.41 -1.52
CA ARG A 44 9.60 0.53 -0.40
C ARG A 44 8.10 0.25 -0.39
N THR A 45 7.28 1.28 -0.61
CA THR A 45 5.82 1.13 -0.56
C THR A 45 5.29 0.27 -1.70
N LEU A 46 5.73 0.51 -2.94
CA LEU A 46 5.31 -0.27 -4.11
C LEU A 46 5.80 -1.72 -4.01
N GLU A 47 7.03 -1.94 -3.53
CA GLU A 47 7.57 -3.29 -3.33
C GLU A 47 6.70 -4.08 -2.34
N GLN A 48 6.33 -3.48 -1.20
CA GLN A 48 5.46 -4.16 -0.23
C GLN A 48 4.05 -4.40 -0.78
N CYS A 49 3.50 -3.47 -1.57
CA CYS A 49 2.21 -3.67 -2.25
C CYS A 49 2.28 -4.81 -3.27
N GLU A 50 3.37 -4.94 -4.02
CA GLU A 50 3.56 -6.00 -5.00
C GLU A 50 3.64 -7.39 -4.34
N ARG A 51 4.35 -7.49 -3.20
CA ARG A 51 4.47 -8.73 -2.41
C ARG A 51 3.11 -9.27 -1.94
N LEU A 52 2.14 -8.40 -1.72
CA LEU A 52 0.80 -8.73 -1.22
C LEU A 52 -0.30 -8.50 -2.26
N ALA A 53 0.05 -8.37 -3.55
CA ALA A 53 -0.91 -8.08 -4.59
C ALA A 53 -1.98 -9.18 -4.77
N ASP A 54 -1.63 -10.44 -4.48
CA ASP A 54 -2.53 -11.60 -4.56
C ASP A 54 -3.24 -11.90 -3.22
N ASP A 55 -2.99 -11.13 -2.16
CA ASP A 55 -3.64 -11.34 -0.87
C ASP A 55 -5.02 -10.68 -0.84
N HIS A 56 -6.06 -11.52 -0.82
CA HIS A 56 -7.45 -11.10 -0.86
C HIS A 56 -8.11 -11.06 0.53
N ASP A 57 -7.36 -11.27 1.62
CA ASP A 57 -7.89 -11.05 2.97
C ASP A 57 -8.32 -9.58 3.12
N ASP A 58 -9.55 -9.36 3.58
CA ASP A 58 -10.16 -8.03 3.66
C ASP A 58 -9.31 -7.02 4.45
N MET A 59 -8.62 -7.47 5.49
CA MET A 59 -7.81 -6.60 6.35
C MET A 59 -6.47 -6.25 5.70
N VAL A 60 -5.93 -7.14 4.87
CA VAL A 60 -4.73 -6.88 4.06
C VAL A 60 -5.07 -5.99 2.88
N ALA A 61 -6.16 -6.28 2.15
CA ALA A 61 -6.64 -5.46 1.04
C ALA A 61 -6.95 -4.01 1.45
N LYS A 62 -7.53 -3.79 2.64
CA LYS A 62 -7.72 -2.44 3.20
C LYS A 62 -6.40 -1.71 3.45
N ALA A 63 -5.38 -2.41 3.97
CA ALA A 63 -4.07 -1.81 4.18
C ALA A 63 -3.36 -1.49 2.85
N LEU A 64 -3.48 -2.37 1.85
CA LEU A 64 -2.92 -2.18 0.52
C LEU A 64 -3.55 -0.96 -0.16
N SER A 65 -4.88 -0.84 -0.13
CA SER A 65 -5.62 0.34 -0.59
C SER A 65 -5.14 1.62 0.10
N TRP A 66 -4.95 1.58 1.42
CA TRP A 66 -4.48 2.74 2.18
C TRP A 66 -3.06 3.16 1.80
N ALA A 67 -2.12 2.22 1.73
CA ALA A 67 -0.74 2.48 1.33
C ALA A 67 -0.66 3.14 -0.06
N LEU A 68 -1.35 2.58 -1.05
CA LEU A 68 -1.41 3.16 -2.40
C LEU A 68 -2.03 4.56 -2.41
N ARG A 69 -3.10 4.80 -1.64
CA ARG A 69 -3.78 6.11 -1.60
C ARG A 69 -2.92 7.21 -0.97
N GLU A 70 -2.13 6.90 0.06
CA GLU A 70 -1.17 7.86 0.62
C GLU A 70 0.00 8.11 -0.35
N LEU A 71 0.40 7.10 -1.13
CA LEU A 71 1.48 7.22 -2.10
C LEU A 71 1.14 8.11 -3.31
N ILE A 72 -0.14 8.21 -3.72
CA ILE A 72 -0.58 8.99 -4.90
C ILE A 72 0.00 10.40 -4.94
N ARG A 73 0.12 11.06 -3.79
CA ARG A 73 0.61 12.45 -3.72
C ARG A 73 2.09 12.57 -4.10
N TRP A 74 2.86 11.50 -3.94
CA TRP A 74 4.29 11.44 -4.22
C TRP A 74 4.55 10.82 -5.59
N ASP A 75 3.76 9.82 -5.97
CA ASP A 75 3.96 9.06 -7.19
C ASP A 75 2.66 8.60 -7.84
N ARG A 76 1.89 9.58 -8.34
CA ARG A 76 0.63 9.32 -9.04
C ARG A 76 0.81 8.33 -10.20
N LYS A 77 1.81 8.58 -11.06
CA LYS A 77 2.08 7.73 -12.25
C LYS A 77 2.49 6.32 -11.84
N GLY A 78 3.32 6.17 -10.81
CA GLY A 78 3.69 4.85 -10.27
C GLY A 78 2.48 4.07 -9.77
N VAL A 79 1.56 4.72 -9.05
CA VAL A 79 0.32 4.08 -8.58
C VAL A 79 -0.61 3.70 -9.75
N GLU A 80 -0.77 4.57 -10.75
CA GLU A 80 -1.54 4.26 -11.96
C GLU A 80 -0.97 3.04 -12.70
N ALA A 81 0.35 3.02 -12.91
CA ALA A 81 1.05 1.90 -13.55
C ALA A 81 0.92 0.60 -12.73
N PHE A 82 1.02 0.68 -11.41
CA PHE A 82 0.82 -0.46 -10.51
C PHE A 82 -0.58 -1.06 -10.66
N LEU A 83 -1.63 -0.22 -10.67
CA LEU A 83 -3.00 -0.69 -10.84
C LEU A 83 -3.22 -1.38 -12.20
N VAL A 84 -2.62 -0.85 -13.27
CA VAL A 84 -2.70 -1.47 -14.60
C VAL A 84 -2.01 -2.83 -14.61
N ARG A 85 -0.76 -2.88 -14.13
CA ARG A 85 0.08 -4.09 -14.11
C ARG A 85 -0.55 -5.22 -13.27
N HIS A 86 -1.15 -4.89 -12.13
CA HIS A 86 -1.65 -5.88 -11.17
C HIS A 86 -3.18 -6.00 -11.14
N ARG A 87 -3.90 -5.42 -12.12
CA ARG A 87 -5.38 -5.36 -12.15
C ARG A 87 -6.07 -6.69 -11.83
N ASN A 88 -5.58 -7.79 -12.38
CA ASN A 88 -6.20 -9.11 -12.26
C ASN A 88 -5.79 -9.85 -10.98
N ARG A 89 -4.74 -9.37 -10.30
CA ARG A 89 -4.21 -9.92 -9.04
C ARG A 89 -4.85 -9.25 -7.83
N LEU A 90 -5.05 -7.94 -7.90
CA LEU A 90 -5.58 -7.14 -6.79
C LEU A 90 -7.04 -7.45 -6.46
N ALA A 91 -7.35 -7.42 -5.16
CA ALA A 91 -8.73 -7.42 -4.69
C ALA A 91 -9.52 -6.24 -5.31
N ARG A 92 -10.75 -6.50 -5.79
CA ARG A 92 -11.61 -5.51 -6.48
C ARG A 92 -11.78 -4.21 -5.68
N ARG A 93 -11.83 -4.30 -4.35
CA ARG A 93 -11.91 -3.15 -3.44
C ARG A 93 -10.73 -2.20 -3.60
N VAL A 94 -9.51 -2.72 -3.66
CA VAL A 94 -8.28 -1.92 -3.82
C VAL A 94 -8.39 -1.09 -5.08
N VAL A 95 -8.66 -1.74 -6.22
CA VAL A 95 -8.76 -1.07 -7.52
C VAL A 95 -9.80 0.06 -7.46
N ARG A 96 -10.99 -0.22 -6.92
CA ARG A 96 -12.07 0.77 -6.80
C ARG A 96 -11.68 1.97 -5.93
N GLU A 97 -11.15 1.74 -4.74
CA GLU A 97 -10.83 2.80 -3.78
C GLU A 97 -9.66 3.67 -4.25
N VAL A 98 -8.62 3.06 -4.82
CA VAL A 98 -7.45 3.77 -5.33
C VAL A 98 -7.82 4.57 -6.60
N LYS A 99 -8.59 3.99 -7.54
CA LYS A 99 -9.11 4.74 -8.70
C LYS A 99 -9.96 5.94 -8.30
N ARG A 100 -10.92 5.75 -7.37
CA ARG A 100 -11.73 6.86 -6.85
C ARG A 100 -10.86 7.99 -6.28
N LYS A 101 -9.78 7.65 -5.58
CA LYS A 101 -8.83 8.65 -5.05
C LYS A 101 -8.06 9.36 -6.18
N LEU A 102 -7.63 8.63 -7.20
CA LEU A 102 -6.97 9.19 -8.38
C LEU A 102 -7.89 10.17 -9.13
N GLU A 103 -9.17 9.83 -9.30
CA GLU A 103 -10.16 10.63 -10.01
C GLU A 103 -10.59 11.87 -9.21
N THR A 104 -10.93 11.69 -7.93
CA THR A 104 -11.59 12.75 -7.14
C THR A 104 -10.64 13.59 -6.29
N GLY A 105 -9.41 13.11 -6.04
CA GLY A 105 -8.48 13.72 -5.09
C GLY A 105 -8.92 13.68 -3.62
N ARG A 106 -10.16 13.29 -3.31
CA ARG A 106 -10.74 13.33 -1.95
C ARG A 106 -10.22 12.17 -1.09
N LYS A 107 -9.93 12.43 0.18
CA LYS A 107 -9.72 11.34 1.15
C LYS A 107 -11.08 10.68 1.38
N SER A 108 -11.18 9.38 1.13
CA SER A 108 -12.33 8.58 1.57
C SER A 108 -12.35 8.65 3.10
N GLY A 109 -13.39 9.26 3.67
CA GLY A 109 -13.65 9.26 5.11
C GLY A 109 -13.98 7.88 5.62
#